data_AF-A0A9W5RE95-F1
#
_entry.id   AF-A0A9W5RE95-F1
#
_cell.length_a   1.000
_cell.length_b   1.000
_cell.length_c   1.000
_cell.angle_alpha   90.00
_cell.angle_beta   90.00
_cell.angle_gamma   90.00
#
_symmetry.space_group_name_H-M   'P 1'
#
loop_
_entity.id
_entity.type
_entity.pdbx_description
1 polymer ?
#
loop_
_entity_poly.entity_id
_entity_poly.type
_entity_poly.pdbx_seq_one_letter_code
_entity_poly.pdbx_strand_id
1 'polypeptide(L)'
;MASSNLTIRLDSELKDGAASVVESYGLDLSSVVRAFFTEMVNTNSIPLSFDYKRPNEESLRAIRETREMIASGSSESYVTGRDLIEAALPGD
;
A
#
# COMPACT_ATOMS: atom_id res chain seq x y z
N MET A 1 24.45 19.18 8.82
CA MET A 1 23.80 18.13 8.01
C MET A 1 23.92 18.52 6.55
N ALA A 2 24.29 17.59 5.67
CA ALA A 2 24.36 17.87 4.23
C ALA A 2 22.95 18.11 3.69
N SER A 3 22.74 19.21 2.97
CA SER A 3 21.48 19.49 2.28
C SER A 3 21.54 18.94 0.86
N SER A 4 20.53 18.17 0.47
CA SER A 4 20.32 17.73 -0.92
C SER A 4 19.08 18.42 -1.50
N ASN A 5 19.12 18.69 -2.81
CA ASN A 5 18.01 19.31 -3.54
C ASN A 5 17.24 18.22 -4.31
N LEU A 6 15.91 18.32 -4.31
CA LEU A 6 15.02 17.46 -5.10
C LEU A 6 14.24 18.33 -6.09
N THR A 7 14.36 18.03 -7.38
CA THR A 7 13.57 18.68 -8.44
C THR A 7 12.55 17.69 -8.98
N ILE A 8 11.27 18.02 -8.91
CA ILE A 8 10.16 17.18 -9.38
C ILE A 8 9.47 17.90 -10.54
N ARG A 9 9.29 17.19 -11.67
CA ARG A 9 8.48 17.67 -12.79
C ARG A 9 7.02 17.32 -12.54
N LEU A 10 6.16 18.33 -12.62
CA LEU A 10 4.72 18.23 -12.38
C LEU A 10 3.99 19.01 -13.46
N ASP A 11 2.81 18.54 -13.84
CA ASP A 11 1.88 19.34 -14.64
C ASP A 11 1.45 20.59 -13.85
N SER A 12 1.22 21.71 -14.54
CA SER A 12 0.85 22.97 -13.90
C SER A 12 -0.48 22.88 -13.17
N GLU A 13 -1.49 22.22 -13.75
CA GLU A 13 -2.81 22.11 -13.12
C GLU A 13 -2.72 21.27 -11.84
N LEU A 14 -1.94 20.19 -11.87
CA LEU A 14 -1.69 19.36 -10.69
C LEU A 14 -0.97 20.14 -9.59
N LYS A 15 0.04 20.93 -9.95
CA LYS A 15 0.80 21.75 -9.01
C LYS A 15 -0.10 22.79 -8.34
N ASP A 16 -0.89 23.51 -9.11
CA ASP A 16 -1.74 24.58 -8.61
C ASP A 16 -2.90 24.03 -7.75
N GLY A 17 -3.49 22.91 -8.16
CA GLY A 17 -4.48 22.19 -7.37
C GLY A 17 -3.92 21.71 -6.02
N ALA A 18 -2.73 21.11 -6.03
CA ALA A 18 -2.07 20.68 -4.79
C ALA A 18 -1.71 21.88 -3.89
N ALA A 19 -1.23 22.99 -4.46
CA ALA A 19 -0.91 24.21 -3.73
C ALA A 19 -2.12 24.76 -2.97
N SER A 20 -3.27 24.88 -3.65
CA SER A 20 -4.52 25.35 -3.02
C SER A 20 -4.94 24.49 -1.83
N VAL A 21 -4.81 23.16 -1.95
CA VAL A 21 -5.11 22.24 -0.84
C VAL A 21 -4.17 22.47 0.33
N VAL A 22 -2.85 22.46 0.13
CA VAL A 22 -1.90 22.59 1.25
C VAL A 22 -1.97 23.97 1.90
N GLU A 23 -2.23 25.03 1.13
CA GLU A 23 -2.44 26.38 1.64
C GLU A 23 -3.69 26.49 2.52
N SER A 24 -4.75 25.73 2.23
CA SER A 24 -5.94 25.67 3.10
C SER A 24 -5.65 25.12 4.49
N TYR A 25 -4.57 24.34 4.65
CA TYR A 25 -4.07 23.86 5.93
C TYR A 25 -3.01 24.81 6.56
N GLY A 26 -2.71 25.94 5.92
CA GLY A 26 -1.68 26.88 6.36
C GLY A 26 -0.25 26.37 6.12
N LEU A 27 -0.06 25.46 5.16
CA LEU A 27 1.22 24.83 4.84
C LEU A 27 1.67 25.19 3.42
N ASP A 28 2.97 25.02 3.14
CA ASP A 28 3.52 25.08 1.79
C ASP A 28 3.85 23.68 1.24
N LEU A 29 3.91 23.55 -0.09
CA LEU A 29 4.21 22.27 -0.76
C LEU A 29 5.54 21.66 -0.31
N SER A 30 6.57 22.48 -0.04
CA SER A 30 7.87 21.95 0.37
C SER A 30 7.80 21.36 1.78
N SER A 31 7.00 21.93 2.67
CA SER A 31 6.78 21.38 4.02
C SER A 31 6.02 20.06 3.97
N VAL A 32 5.01 19.93 3.10
CA VAL A 32 4.28 18.67 2.92
C VAL A 32 5.17 17.59 2.29
N VAL A 33 5.97 17.91 1.27
CA VAL A 33 6.91 16.96 0.66
C VAL A 33 7.98 16.51 1.66
N ARG A 34 8.47 17.41 2.52
CA ARG A 34 9.37 17.03 3.62
C ARG A 34 8.69 16.07 4.60
N ALA A 35 7.47 16.40 5.04
CA ALA A 35 6.71 15.54 5.95
C ALA A 35 6.47 14.14 5.34
N PHE A 36 6.17 14.07 4.04
CA PHE A 36 6.02 12.81 3.31
C PHE A 36 7.27 11.93 3.40
N PHE A 37 8.46 12.49 3.14
CA PHE A 37 9.71 11.73 3.28
C PHE A 37 10.05 11.37 4.72
N THR A 38 9.76 12.27 5.67
CA THR A 38 9.94 11.98 7.10
C THR A 38 9.07 10.79 7.53
N GLU A 39 7.82 10.74 7.08
CA GLU A 39 6.91 9.63 7.38
C GLU A 39 7.41 8.31 6.77
N MET A 40 7.94 8.34 5.54
CA MET A 40 8.53 7.15 4.92
C MET A 40 9.68 6.57 5.75
N VAL A 41 10.57 7.44 6.25
CA VAL A 41 11.71 7.01 7.07
C VAL A 41 11.25 6.49 8.43
N ASN A 42 10.25 7.15 9.03
CA ASN A 42 9.74 6.77 10.35
C ASN A 42 8.98 5.43 10.32
N THR A 43 8.23 5.17 9.25
CA THR A 43 7.33 4.01 9.14
C THR A 43 7.90 2.86 8.29
N ASN A 44 9.00 3.10 7.57
CA ASN A 44 9.50 2.19 6.53
C ASN A 44 8.42 1.79 5.51
N SER A 45 7.51 2.72 5.19
CA SER A 45 6.38 2.50 4.28
C SER A 45 6.17 3.71 3.36
N ILE A 46 5.38 3.55 2.29
CA ILE A 46 4.96 4.68 1.46
C ILE A 46 3.60 5.17 1.98
N PRO A 47 3.49 6.42 2.50
CA PRO A 47 2.27 6.92 3.14
C PRO A 47 1.24 7.39 2.08
N LEU A 48 0.90 6.51 1.15
CA LEU A 48 -0.16 6.67 0.17
C LEU A 48 -1.06 5.44 0.22
N SER A 49 -2.35 5.65 0.02
CA SER A 49 -3.28 4.55 -0.16
C SER A 49 -3.24 4.08 -1.61
N PHE A 50 -2.96 2.79 -1.82
CA PHE A 50 -2.94 2.16 -3.14
C PHE A 50 -4.25 1.41 -3.46
N ASP A 51 -5.30 1.67 -2.68
CA ASP A 51 -6.62 1.04 -2.73
C ASP A 51 -7.40 1.31 -4.03
N TYR A 52 -6.94 2.26 -4.84
CA TYR A 52 -7.44 2.46 -6.20
C TYR A 52 -7.13 1.27 -7.14
N LYS A 53 -6.17 0.41 -6.79
CA LYS A 53 -5.94 -0.85 -7.50
C LYS A 53 -6.95 -1.89 -7.01
N ARG A 54 -8.00 -2.11 -7.79
CA ARG A 54 -8.79 -3.34 -7.64
C ARG A 54 -7.84 -4.55 -7.82
N PRO A 55 -7.96 -5.60 -7.00
CA PRO A 55 -7.17 -6.81 -7.20
C PRO A 55 -7.33 -7.29 -8.65
N ASN A 56 -6.26 -7.81 -9.24
CA ASN A 56 -6.31 -8.34 -10.60
C ASN A 56 -7.29 -9.54 -10.67
N GLU A 57 -7.69 -9.94 -11.86
CA GLU A 57 -8.69 -11.00 -12.04
C GLU A 57 -8.29 -12.32 -11.38
N GLU A 58 -6.99 -12.62 -11.34
CA GLU A 58 -6.41 -13.77 -10.66
C GLU A 58 -6.63 -13.72 -9.14
N SER A 59 -6.26 -12.60 -8.51
CA SER A 59 -6.46 -12.40 -7.06
C SER A 59 -7.96 -12.43 -6.72
N LEU A 60 -8.80 -11.79 -7.54
CA LEU A 60 -10.25 -11.85 -7.36
C LEU A 60 -10.80 -13.27 -7.49
N ARG A 61 -10.23 -14.10 -8.38
CA ARG A 61 -10.59 -15.50 -8.54
C ARG A 61 -10.17 -16.33 -7.32
N ALA A 62 -8.92 -16.21 -6.89
CA ALA A 62 -8.43 -16.91 -5.70
C ALA A 62 -9.27 -16.59 -4.45
N ILE A 63 -9.67 -15.32 -4.29
CA ILE A 63 -10.55 -14.89 -3.20
C ILE A 63 -11.94 -15.54 -3.31
N ARG A 64 -12.51 -15.66 -4.52
CA ARG A 64 -13.82 -16.32 -4.74
C ARG A 64 -13.72 -17.81 -4.45
N GLU A 65 -12.75 -18.49 -5.02
CA GLU A 65 -12.52 -19.94 -4.83
C GLU A 65 -12.35 -20.26 -3.34
N THR A 66 -11.52 -19.50 -2.62
CA THR A 66 -11.32 -19.67 -1.17
C THR A 66 -12.62 -19.48 -0.39
N ARG A 67 -13.45 -18.48 -0.74
CA ARG A 67 -14.75 -18.26 -0.07
C ARG A 67 -15.72 -19.41 -0.31
N GLU A 68 -15.75 -19.95 -1.54
CA GLU A 68 -16.58 -21.10 -1.88
C GLU A 68 -16.13 -22.35 -1.12
N MET A 69 -14.82 -22.60 -1.01
CA MET A 69 -14.26 -23.71 -0.23
C MET A 69 -14.62 -23.64 1.26
N ILE A 70 -14.59 -22.43 1.84
CA ILE A 70 -15.00 -22.23 3.25
C ILE A 70 -16.50 -22.48 3.40
N ALA A 71 -17.32 -21.97 2.48
CA ALA A 71 -18.78 -22.13 2.54
C ALA A 71 -19.24 -23.58 2.33
N SER A 72 -18.55 -24.33 1.47
CA SER A 72 -18.83 -25.75 1.20
C SER A 72 -18.27 -26.70 2.27
N GLY A 73 -17.43 -26.21 3.18
CA GLY A 73 -16.73 -27.04 4.16
C GLY A 73 -15.64 -27.92 3.55
N SER A 74 -15.21 -27.64 2.31
CA SER A 74 -14.12 -28.35 1.62
C SER A 74 -12.75 -27.71 1.85
N SER A 75 -12.64 -26.77 2.81
CA SER A 75 -11.37 -26.15 3.20
C SER A 75 -10.60 -27.06 4.14
N GLU A 76 -9.31 -27.26 3.89
CA GLU A 76 -8.41 -27.86 4.88
C GLU A 76 -8.23 -26.90 6.06
N SER A 77 -8.37 -27.43 7.27
CA SER A 77 -8.11 -26.71 8.51
C SER A 77 -6.96 -27.36 9.26
N TYR A 78 -6.07 -26.56 9.80
CA TYR A 78 -4.93 -27.03 10.57
C TYR A 78 -5.08 -26.65 12.04
N VAL A 79 -4.72 -27.58 12.94
CA VAL A 79 -4.86 -27.38 14.39
C VAL A 79 -3.73 -26.51 14.92
N THR A 80 -2.55 -26.55 14.30
CA THR A 80 -1.40 -25.72 14.68
C THR A 80 -0.85 -24.93 13.50
N GLY A 81 -0.19 -23.80 13.79
CA GLY A 81 0.49 -23.00 12.77
C GLY A 81 1.66 -23.75 12.11
N ARG A 82 2.23 -24.77 12.78
CA ARG A 82 3.28 -25.61 12.21
C ARG A 82 2.74 -26.48 11.08
N ASP A 83 1.61 -27.14 11.31
CA ASP A 83 0.97 -28.01 10.30
C ASP A 83 0.56 -27.21 9.06
N LEU A 84 0.09 -25.98 9.27
CA LEU A 84 -0.23 -25.06 8.16
C LEU A 84 1.01 -24.71 7.33
N ILE A 85 2.13 -24.36 7.98
CA ILE A 85 3.36 -23.99 7.28
C ILE A 85 3.94 -25.20 6.52
N GLU A 86 3.91 -26.38 7.12
CA GLU A 86 4.38 -27.62 6.49
C GLU A 86 3.56 -27.98 5.24
N ALA A 87 2.24 -27.79 5.28
CA ALA A 87 1.38 -28.01 4.12
C ALA A 87 1.52 -26.94 3.03
N ALA A 88 1.88 -25.70 3.38
CA ALA A 88 1.99 -24.57 2.45
C ALA A 88 3.34 -24.47 1.74
N LEU A 89 4.39 -25.09 2.29
CA LEU A 89 5.71 -25.12 1.67
C LEU A 89 5.75 -26.26 0.64
N PRO A 90 6.18 -26.02 -0.61
CA PRO A 90 6.43 -27.11 -1.54
C PRO A 90 7.53 -28.00 -0.94
N GLY A 91 7.24 -29.29 -0.80
CA GLY A 91 8.28 -30.26 -0.43
C GLY A 91 9.40 -30.24 -1.47
N ASP A 92 10.65 -30.16 -1.02
CA ASP A 92 11.82 -30.49 -1.85
C ASP A 92 11.74 -31.93 -2.37
#